data_AF-A0AAV3PZL5-F1
#
_entry.id   AF-A0AAV3PZL5-F1
#
_cell.length_a   1.000
_cell.length_b   1.000
_cell.length_c   1.000
_cell.angle_alpha   90.00
_cell.angle_beta   90.00
_cell.angle_gamma   90.00
#
_symmetry.space_group_name_H-M   'P 1'
#
loop_
_entity.id
_entity.type
_entity.pdbx_description
1 polymer ?
#
loop_
_entity_poly.entity_id
_entity_poly.type
_entity_poly.pdbx_seq_one_letter_code
_entity_poly.pdbx_strand_id
1 'polypeptide(L)' 'MGLHESDIKCWCGTYDVEWVSFTEKNPGRRFVRCADRVCGCQFWEWIDEPVSNRVRFVMSEKLEKA' A
#
# COMPACT_ATOMS: atom_id res chain seq x y z
N MET A 1 15.37 -0.52 8.82
CA MET A 1 15.92 -0.15 7.51
C MET A 1 14.72 0.13 6.61
N GLY A 2 14.50 1.39 6.22
CA GLY A 2 13.39 1.77 5.34
C GLY A 2 13.70 1.30 3.92
N LEU A 3 12.81 0.49 3.34
CA LEU A 3 12.92 -0.02 1.98
C LEU A 3 12.23 1.00 1.06
N HIS A 4 13.03 1.71 0.28
CA HIS A 4 12.67 2.58 -0.86
C HIS A 4 11.79 3.83 -0.57
N GLU A 5 12.19 4.94 -1.19
CA GLU A 5 11.37 6.16 -1.31
C GLU A 5 10.15 5.84 -2.18
N SER A 6 8.95 6.11 -1.69
CA SER A 6 7.73 5.96 -2.49
C SER A 6 7.49 7.21 -3.32
N ASP A 7 6.97 7.06 -4.55
CA ASP A 7 6.49 8.20 -5.35
C ASP A 7 5.24 8.88 -4.76
N ILE A 8 4.69 8.33 -3.67
CA ILE A 8 3.52 8.84 -2.97
C ILE A 8 3.95 9.94 -1.99
N LYS A 9 3.21 11.05 -2.00
CA LYS A 9 3.39 12.14 -1.04
C LYS A 9 2.27 12.13 -0.02
N CYS A 10 2.64 12.32 1.23
CA CYS A 10 1.68 12.52 2.30
C CYS A 10 1.03 13.91 2.22
N TRP A 11 0.08 14.17 3.12
CA TRP A 11 -0.57 15.47 3.23
C TRP A 11 0.34 16.62 3.68
N CYS A 12 1.56 16.32 4.15
CA CYS A 12 2.59 17.34 4.39
C CYS A 12 3.30 17.78 3.10
N GLY A 13 3.08 17.09 1.97
CA GLY A 13 3.76 17.33 0.71
C GLY A 13 5.16 16.70 0.59
N THR A 14 5.58 15.93 1.59
CA THR A 14 6.84 15.17 1.62
C THR A 14 6.63 13.72 1.20
N TYR A 15 7.69 13.07 0.71
CA TYR A 15 7.65 11.66 0.31
C TYR A 15 7.38 10.74 1.50
N ASP A 16 6.58 9.71 1.23
CA ASP A 16 6.27 8.65 2.19
C ASP A 16 7.33 7.55 2.21
N VAL A 17 7.33 6.79 3.29
CA VAL A 17 8.17 5.60 3.44
C VAL A 17 7.30 4.36 3.30
N GLU A 18 7.76 3.39 2.51
CA GLU A 18 7.14 2.08 2.39
C GLU A 18 7.49 1.16 3.57
N TRP A 19 6.50 0.39 4.01
CA TRP A 19 6.56 -0.53 5.14
C TRP A 19 5.88 -1.85 4.78
N VAL A 20 6.33 -2.93 5.43
CA VAL A 20 5.69 -4.24 5.36
C VAL A 20 4.89 -4.47 6.65
N SER A 21 3.64 -4.88 6.52
CA SER A 21 2.79 -5.26 7.64
C SER A 21 3.22 -6.63 8.19
N PHE A 22 3.42 -6.69 9.51
CA PHE A 22 3.71 -7.93 10.25
C PHE A 22 2.53 -8.37 11.13
N THR A 23 1.35 -7.80 10.90
CA THR A 23 0.14 -8.18 11.64
C THR A 23 -0.35 -9.56 11.21
N GLU A 24 -0.96 -10.33 12.11
CA GLU A 24 -1.56 -11.64 11.77
C GLU A 24 -2.66 -11.53 10.70
N LYS A 25 -3.37 -10.40 10.65
CA LYS A 25 -4.46 -10.17 9.70
C LYS A 25 -3.97 -9.82 8.29
N ASN A 26 -2.83 -9.15 8.16
CA ASN A 26 -2.29 -8.71 6.87
C ASN A 26 -0.77 -8.95 6.78
N PRO A 27 -0.27 -10.17 6.97
CA PRO A 27 1.17 -10.43 6.97
C PRO A 27 1.75 -10.21 5.56
N GLY A 28 2.89 -9.54 5.47
CA GLY A 28 3.60 -9.30 4.21
C GLY A 28 3.01 -8.20 3.31
N ARG A 29 1.82 -7.66 3.61
CA ARG A 29 1.21 -6.59 2.80
C ARG A 29 1.95 -5.27 2.99
N ARG A 30 2.21 -4.56 1.90
CA ARG A 30 2.99 -3.32 1.90
C ARG A 30 2.10 -2.10 2.04
N PHE A 31 2.54 -1.08 2.77
CA PHE A 31 1.83 0.18 2.98
C PHE A 31 2.78 1.35 3.01
N VAL A 32 2.30 2.54 2.67
CA VAL A 32 3.00 3.81 2.85
C VAL A 32 2.46 4.56 4.06
N ARG A 33 3.31 5.37 4.70
CA ARG A 33 2.91 6.35 5.71
C ARG A 33 3.87 7.51 5.78
N CYS A 34 3.41 8.59 6.40
CA CYS A 34 4.22 9.78 6.62
C CYS A 34 5.55 9.43 7.31
N ALA A 35 6.64 9.97 6.76
CA ALA A 35 8.01 9.76 7.21
C ALA A 35 8.26 10.36 8.61
N ASP A 36 7.68 11.53 8.89
CA ASP A 36 7.75 12.16 10.21
C ASP A 36 6.76 11.50 11.16
N ARG A 37 7.28 10.76 12.14
CA ARG A 37 6.47 10.03 13.11
C ARG A 37 6.07 10.84 14.34
N VAL A 38 6.69 11.99 14.56
CA VAL A 38 6.52 12.79 15.78
C VAL A 38 5.61 13.96 15.51
N CYS A 39 5.85 14.69 14.42
CA CYS A 39 5.11 15.89 14.05
C CYS A 39 4.40 15.77 12.69
N GLY A 40 4.54 14.63 12.00
CA GLY A 40 3.94 14.41 10.69
C GLY A 40 2.44 14.14 10.72
N CYS A 41 1.83 14.14 9.53
CA CYS A 41 0.41 13.82 9.38
C CYS A 41 0.14 12.32 9.56
N GLN A 42 -1.13 11.97 9.69
CA GLN A 42 -1.59 10.58 9.84
C GLN A 42 -1.81 9.86 8.49
N PHE A 43 -1.16 10.33 7.42
CA PHE A 43 -1.25 9.70 6.10
C PHE A 43 -0.82 8.23 6.18
N TRP A 44 -1.65 7.37 5.61
CA TRP A 44 -1.42 5.94 5.53
C TRP A 44 -2.26 5.35 4.39
N GLU A 45 -1.65 4.55 3.52
CA GLU A 45 -2.35 3.81 2.45
C GLU A 45 -1.70 2.46 2.17
N TRP A 46 -2.49 1.48 1.72
CA TRP A 46 -1.96 0.21 1.24
C TRP A 46 -1.31 0.39 -0.14
N ILE A 47 -0.17 -0.27 -0.34
CA ILE A 47 0.42 -0.46 -1.67
C ILE A 47 -0.15 -1.75 -2.23
N ASP A 48 -1.16 -1.61 -3.09
CA ASP A 48 -1.69 -2.74 -3.83
C ASP A 48 -0.92 -2.89 -5.14
N GLU A 49 -0.27 -4.04 -5.34
CA GLU A 49 0.41 -4.32 -6.60
C GLU A 49 -0.60 -4.33 -7.75
N PRO A 50 -0.22 -3.85 -8.95
CA PRO A 50 -1.09 -3.94 -10.10
C PRO A 50 -1.43 -5.42 -10.35
N VAL A 51 -2.68 -5.77 -10.08
CA VAL A 51 -3.19 -7.12 -10.29
C VAL A 51 -2.95 -7.48 -11.76
N SER A 52 -2.18 -8.54 -12.02
CA SER A 52 -1.88 -8.93 -13.40
C SER A 52 -3.17 -9.09 -14.21
N ASN A 53 -3.12 -8.79 -15.51
CA ASN A 53 -4.29 -8.89 -16.38
C ASN A 53 -4.93 -10.28 -16.35
N ARG A 54 -4.11 -11.33 -16.14
CA ARG A 54 -4.59 -12.71 -15.97
C ARG A 54 -5.47 -12.87 -14.74
N VAL A 55 -5.08 -12.29 -13.62
CA VAL A 55 -5.85 -12.37 -12.37
C VAL A 55 -7.10 -11.50 -12.47
N ARG A 56 -7.04 -10.32 -13.11
CA ARG A 56 -8.23 -9.49 -13.36
C ARG A 56 -9.30 -10.23 -14.17
N PHE A 57 -8.89 -10.91 -15.24
CA PHE A 57 -9.80 -11.69 -16.09
C PHE A 57 -10.51 -12.82 -15.32
N VAL A 58 -9.79 -13.54 -14.47
CA VAL A 58 -10.38 -14.62 -13.65
C VAL A 58 -11.34 -14.06 -12.60
N MET A 59 -11.06 -12.88 -12.03
CA MET A 59 -11.93 -12.23 -11.04
C MET A 59 -13.23 -11.70 -11.67
N SER A 60 -13.18 -11.14 -12.88
CA SER A 60 -14.39 -10.69 -13.58
C SER A 60 -15.33 -11.86 -13.92
N GLU A 61 -14.80 -12.99 -14.40
CA GLU A 61 -15.62 -14.17 -14.71
C GLU A 61 -16.35 -14.76 -13.48
N LYS A 62 -15.79 -14.61 -12.28
CA LYS A 62 -16.43 -15.07 -11.04
C LYS A 62 -17.52 -14.12 -10.54
N LEU A 63 -17.42 -12.83 -10.83
CA LEU A 63 -18.43 -11.83 -10.43
C LEU A 63 -19.66 -11.86 -11.34
N GLU A 64 -19.49 -12.18 -12.63
CA GLU A 64 -20.61 -12.27 -13.59
C GLU A 64 -21.47 -13.54 -13.44
N LYS A 65 -21.01 -14.52 -12.65
CA LYS A 65 -21.69 -15.80 -12.42
C LYS A 65 -22.25 -15.96 -11.01
N ALA A 66 -22.32 -14.89 -10.23
CA ALA A 66 -22.85 -14.86 -8.86
C ALA A 66 -24.25 -14.23 -8.81
#